data_AF-A0A2N4WPQ5-F1
#
_entry.id   AF-A0A2N4WPQ5-F1
#
_cell.length_a   1.000
_cell.length_b   1.000
_cell.length_c   1.000
_cell.angle_alpha   90.00
_cell.angle_beta   90.00
_cell.angle_gamma   90.00
#
_symmetry.space_group_name_H-M   'P 1'
#
loop_
_entity.id
_entity.type
_entity.pdbx_description
1 polymer ?
#
loop_
_entity_poly.entity_id
_entity_poly.type
_entity_poly.pdbx_seq_one_letter_code
_entity_poly.pdbx_strand_id
1 'polypeptide(L)'
;MQTAVGVAERMGKVGPQVIRNFMPNQHREFFAQLPFIVLGAVDASGDAWATLIAGNPGFLHSPDPQTLEFAAIPDPRDPGVAGLGDGSAIGLLGIELHTRRRNRMNGRVVTHDAGGLRVNVEHAFGNCPQYIQLRDWQMVRGPDDHLAVSQPIALDPKDPRVQALITAADTFFVASYIDDETGRHVDVSHRGGKSGFVRVNADGSLTIPDFAGNLHFNTLGNFLINPKAGLVFPDFETGDLLQLTGDAEVVLDSSEIAAFAGAERLWTFRPRRAVLRHEALPLRFVFRPEGWSPNILRTGDWDRVRRRLDAEKLHSNWRPFRVERIVEESIHAEAFGPASVDRQQAPAEPALARAAAGPVDVVFVRSGQEARWQPGSGSLLELAEASGLTPDFSCRNGRCGTCATRVLAGSVTYPSPPAARAGAEHALICCALPAADKVSGSNQLVLDL
;
A
#
# COMPACT_ATOMS: atom_id res chain seq x y z
N MET A 1 -9.09 -15.58 1.35
CA MET A 1 -7.73 -15.02 1.20
C MET A 1 -6.86 -15.18 2.45
N GLN A 2 -7.28 -14.68 3.62
CA GLN A 2 -6.48 -14.78 4.85
C GLN A 2 -6.09 -16.22 5.23
N THR A 3 -6.96 -17.19 4.94
CA THR A 3 -6.67 -18.63 5.10
C THR A 3 -5.53 -19.10 4.19
N ALA A 4 -5.53 -18.67 2.92
CA ALA A 4 -4.53 -19.07 1.93
C ALA A 4 -3.12 -18.60 2.29
N VAL A 5 -2.98 -17.55 3.11
CA VAL A 5 -1.70 -17.06 3.62
C VAL A 5 -1.48 -17.35 5.11
N GLY A 6 -2.34 -18.16 5.73
CA GLY A 6 -2.18 -18.62 7.12
C GLY A 6 -2.36 -17.56 8.21
N VAL A 7 -3.07 -16.45 7.95
CA VAL A 7 -3.24 -15.34 8.92
C VAL A 7 -4.67 -15.15 9.43
N ALA A 8 -5.61 -16.00 9.01
CA ALA A 8 -7.04 -15.86 9.34
C ALA A 8 -7.31 -15.77 10.85
N GLU A 9 -6.74 -16.67 11.65
CA GLU A 9 -7.00 -16.72 13.09
C GLU A 9 -6.48 -15.46 13.82
N ARG A 10 -5.30 -14.97 13.43
CA ARG A 10 -4.73 -13.73 13.97
C ARG A 10 -5.58 -12.51 13.59
N MET A 11 -6.06 -12.46 12.35
CA MET A 11 -6.84 -11.32 11.87
C MET A 11 -8.27 -11.31 12.44
N GLY A 12 -8.87 -12.47 12.69
CA GLY A 12 -10.15 -12.56 13.40
C GLY A 12 -10.13 -11.94 14.81
N LYS A 13 -8.98 -11.98 15.50
CA LYS A 13 -8.79 -11.39 16.83
C LYS A 13 -8.54 -9.87 16.80
N VAL A 14 -7.90 -9.36 15.75
CA VAL A 14 -7.44 -7.95 15.66
C VAL A 14 -8.39 -7.06 14.84
N GLY A 15 -9.03 -7.61 13.80
CA GLY A 15 -9.90 -6.85 12.88
C GLY A 15 -11.00 -6.04 13.57
N PRO A 16 -11.80 -6.62 14.49
CA PRO A 16 -12.86 -5.90 15.20
C PRO A 16 -12.36 -4.75 16.09
N GLN A 17 -11.09 -4.74 16.49
CA GLN A 17 -10.51 -3.67 17.33
C GLN A 17 -10.04 -2.47 16.49
N VAL A 18 -9.82 -2.67 15.18
CA VAL A 18 -9.26 -1.67 14.27
C VAL A 18 -10.32 -1.05 13.37
N ILE A 19 -11.35 -1.82 12.98
CA ILE A 19 -12.48 -1.36 12.17
C ILE A 19 -13.58 -0.86 13.09
N ARG A 20 -13.94 0.42 12.98
CA ARG A 20 -14.95 1.07 13.81
C ARG A 20 -16.18 1.42 12.97
N ASN A 21 -17.35 1.40 13.57
CA ASN A 21 -18.60 1.91 12.98
C ASN A 21 -18.80 3.42 13.19
N PHE A 22 -17.73 4.14 13.49
CA PHE A 22 -17.73 5.59 13.66
C PHE A 22 -16.34 6.15 13.29
N MET A 23 -16.30 7.42 12.90
CA MET A 23 -15.08 8.18 12.64
C MET A 23 -14.54 8.80 13.93
N PRO A 24 -13.35 8.41 14.41
CA PRO A 24 -12.66 9.14 15.48
C PRO A 24 -12.40 10.59 15.10
N ASN A 25 -12.27 11.50 16.07
CA ASN A 25 -11.99 12.92 15.81
C ASN A 25 -10.80 13.14 14.87
N GLN A 26 -9.73 12.37 15.05
CA GLN A 26 -8.55 12.43 14.18
C GLN A 26 -8.85 12.11 12.70
N HIS A 27 -9.84 11.25 12.43
CA HIS A 27 -10.31 10.95 11.07
C HIS A 27 -11.23 12.07 10.57
N ARG A 28 -12.12 12.60 11.42
CA ARG A 28 -13.04 13.69 11.07
C ARG A 28 -12.27 14.94 10.63
N GLU A 29 -11.27 15.34 11.42
CA GLU A 29 -10.35 16.44 11.10
C GLU A 29 -9.57 16.16 9.81
N PHE A 30 -9.10 14.91 9.64
CA PHE A 30 -8.37 14.51 8.43
C PHE A 30 -9.21 14.58 7.16
N PHE A 31 -10.48 14.16 7.18
CA PHE A 31 -11.33 14.25 6.00
C PHE A 31 -11.62 15.70 5.64
N ALA A 32 -11.80 16.57 6.64
CA ALA A 32 -12.09 18.00 6.41
C ALA A 32 -10.95 18.78 5.76
N GLN A 33 -9.69 18.39 5.95
CA GLN A 33 -8.56 19.06 5.30
C GLN A 33 -8.29 18.60 3.86
N LEU A 34 -8.97 17.55 3.37
CA LEU A 34 -8.66 16.99 2.06
C LEU A 34 -9.08 17.95 0.92
N PRO A 35 -8.28 18.04 -0.16
CA PRO A 35 -8.68 18.74 -1.39
C PRO A 35 -9.41 17.82 -2.38
N PHE A 36 -9.39 16.50 -2.14
CA PHE A 36 -10.16 15.52 -2.88
C PHE A 36 -10.37 14.24 -2.06
N ILE A 37 -11.33 13.44 -2.47
CA ILE A 37 -11.61 12.11 -1.94
C ILE A 37 -11.65 11.10 -3.08
N VAL A 38 -11.14 9.90 -2.83
CA VAL A 38 -11.29 8.79 -3.77
C VAL A 38 -12.56 8.05 -3.42
N LEU A 39 -13.42 7.83 -4.40
CA LEU A 39 -14.71 7.20 -4.24
C LEU A 39 -14.79 5.92 -5.09
N GLY A 40 -15.28 4.85 -4.49
CA GLY A 40 -15.72 3.63 -5.16
C GLY A 40 -17.24 3.49 -5.06
N ALA A 41 -17.89 3.23 -6.18
CA ALA A 41 -19.33 2.99 -6.26
C ALA A 41 -19.65 1.89 -7.27
N VAL A 42 -20.89 1.41 -7.25
CA VAL A 42 -21.37 0.35 -8.15
C VAL A 42 -22.64 0.83 -8.83
N ASP A 43 -22.65 0.84 -10.16
CA ASP A 43 -23.81 1.28 -10.92
C ASP A 43 -24.93 0.23 -10.94
N ALA A 44 -26.08 0.58 -11.55
CA ALA A 44 -27.23 -0.30 -11.65
C ALA A 44 -26.98 -1.58 -12.48
N SER A 45 -25.94 -1.60 -13.34
CA SER A 45 -25.50 -2.79 -14.08
C SER A 45 -24.57 -3.68 -13.25
N GLY A 46 -24.32 -3.29 -12.00
CA GLY A 46 -23.38 -3.94 -11.10
C GLY A 46 -21.92 -3.69 -11.49
N ASP A 47 -21.62 -2.72 -12.34
CA ASP A 47 -20.24 -2.40 -12.70
C ASP A 47 -19.62 -1.50 -11.63
N ALA A 48 -18.45 -1.89 -11.14
CA ALA A 48 -17.70 -1.12 -10.16
C ALA A 48 -16.96 0.02 -10.86
N TRP A 49 -16.98 1.20 -10.24
CA TRP A 49 -16.30 2.39 -10.71
C TRP A 49 -15.50 3.00 -9.57
N ALA A 50 -14.29 3.47 -9.88
CA ALA A 50 -13.50 4.32 -9.00
C ALA A 50 -13.43 5.72 -9.63
N THR A 51 -13.42 6.76 -8.79
CA THR A 51 -13.24 8.16 -9.22
C THR A 51 -12.62 9.01 -8.12
N LEU A 52 -12.27 10.25 -8.47
CA LEU A 52 -11.82 11.28 -7.55
C LEU A 52 -12.82 12.44 -7.57
N ILE A 53 -13.32 12.82 -6.40
CA ILE A 53 -14.17 14.00 -6.20
C ILE A 53 -13.33 15.06 -5.52
N ALA A 54 -13.13 16.20 -6.17
CA ALA A 54 -12.40 17.33 -5.60
C ALA A 54 -13.33 18.35 -4.95
N GLY A 55 -12.80 19.08 -3.98
CA GLY A 55 -13.48 20.18 -3.32
C GLY A 55 -12.49 21.06 -2.58
N ASN A 56 -12.94 22.24 -2.16
CA ASN A 56 -12.13 23.07 -1.28
C ASN A 56 -12.03 22.40 0.10
N PRO A 57 -10.89 22.45 0.81
CA PRO A 57 -10.83 21.98 2.19
C PRO A 57 -12.02 22.50 3.01
N GLY A 58 -12.68 21.59 3.72
CA GLY A 58 -13.99 21.78 4.36
C GLY A 58 -15.16 21.19 3.57
N PHE A 59 -14.98 20.81 2.30
CA PHE A 59 -16.05 20.20 1.51
C PHE A 59 -16.48 18.83 2.03
N LEU A 60 -15.61 18.14 2.76
CA LEU A 60 -15.97 16.97 3.55
C LEU A 60 -16.08 17.39 5.01
N HIS A 61 -17.22 17.18 5.63
CA HIS A 61 -17.38 17.52 7.04
C HIS A 61 -18.19 16.45 7.76
N SER A 62 -17.78 16.08 8.96
CA SER A 62 -18.45 15.08 9.78
C SER A 62 -19.08 15.79 10.98
N PRO A 63 -20.40 16.11 10.95
CA PRO A 63 -21.06 16.82 12.05
C PRO A 63 -21.07 16.01 13.34
N ASP A 64 -21.17 14.68 13.21
CA ASP A 64 -21.10 13.70 14.29
C ASP A 64 -20.25 12.50 13.84
N PRO A 65 -19.80 11.63 14.76
CA PRO A 65 -18.93 10.50 14.42
C PRO A 65 -19.51 9.46 13.44
N GLN A 66 -20.81 9.46 13.16
CA GLN A 66 -21.48 8.46 12.31
C GLN A 66 -21.88 9.01 10.94
N THR A 67 -21.66 10.30 10.70
CA THR A 67 -22.08 10.97 9.46
C THR A 67 -20.90 11.68 8.80
N LEU A 68 -20.81 11.57 7.48
CA LEU A 68 -19.96 12.41 6.63
C LEU A 68 -20.81 13.11 5.57
N GLU A 69 -20.65 14.42 5.43
CA GLU A 69 -21.34 15.27 4.46
C GLU A 69 -20.36 15.80 3.42
N PHE A 70 -20.83 15.88 2.17
CA PHE A 70 -20.12 16.40 1.02
C PHE A 70 -20.80 17.69 0.58
N ALA A 71 -20.13 18.82 0.79
CA ALA A 71 -20.47 20.12 0.22
C ALA A 71 -19.78 20.29 -1.15
N ALA A 72 -19.87 19.27 -2.00
CA ALA A 72 -19.43 19.29 -3.39
C ALA A 72 -20.47 18.55 -4.23
N ILE A 73 -20.79 19.09 -5.41
CA ILE A 73 -21.70 18.44 -6.34
C ILE A 73 -20.85 17.60 -7.30
N PRO A 74 -20.97 16.26 -7.29
CA PRO A 74 -20.23 15.44 -8.24
C PRO A 74 -20.65 15.77 -9.68
N ASP A 75 -19.68 15.85 -10.61
CA ASP A 75 -19.98 16.03 -12.03
C ASP A 75 -20.89 14.88 -12.51
N PRO A 76 -22.12 15.16 -12.98
CA PRO A 76 -23.08 14.12 -13.37
C PRO A 76 -22.61 13.27 -14.56
N ARG A 77 -21.55 13.70 -15.27
CA ARG A 77 -20.93 12.96 -16.36
C ARG A 77 -19.85 11.98 -15.90
N ASP A 78 -19.50 11.98 -14.62
CA ASP A 78 -18.60 10.99 -14.04
C ASP A 78 -19.31 9.62 -13.96
N PRO A 79 -18.77 8.54 -14.54
CA PRO A 79 -19.41 7.23 -14.51
C PRO A 79 -19.59 6.67 -13.09
N GLY A 80 -18.79 7.11 -12.11
CA GLY A 80 -18.95 6.73 -10.71
C GLY A 80 -20.22 7.29 -10.05
N VAL A 81 -20.76 8.39 -10.56
CA VAL A 81 -21.95 9.06 -9.98
C VAL A 81 -23.22 8.22 -10.18
N ALA A 82 -23.26 7.38 -11.21
CA ALA A 82 -24.37 6.47 -11.45
C ALA A 82 -24.60 5.46 -10.30
N GLY A 83 -23.61 5.25 -9.42
CA GLY A 83 -23.71 4.40 -8.24
C GLY A 83 -23.98 5.13 -6.92
N LEU A 84 -24.35 6.43 -6.96
CA LEU A 84 -24.56 7.26 -5.76
C LEU A 84 -26.04 7.47 -5.39
N GLY A 85 -26.91 6.50 -5.69
CA GLY A 85 -28.32 6.56 -5.32
C GLY A 85 -28.55 6.39 -3.81
N ASP A 86 -29.71 6.81 -3.32
CA ASP A 86 -30.10 6.61 -1.92
C ASP A 86 -29.96 5.15 -1.47
N GLY A 87 -29.38 4.94 -0.29
CA GLY A 87 -29.10 3.60 0.27
C GLY A 87 -27.94 2.84 -0.38
N SER A 88 -27.31 3.38 -1.44
CA SER A 88 -26.20 2.73 -2.13
C SER A 88 -24.97 2.66 -1.23
N ALA A 89 -24.33 1.49 -1.20
CA ALA A 89 -23.05 1.32 -0.52
C ALA A 89 -21.92 1.95 -1.35
N ILE A 90 -21.01 2.64 -0.68
CA ILE A 90 -19.84 3.27 -1.28
C ILE A 90 -18.58 3.02 -0.44
N GLY A 91 -17.43 3.03 -1.10
CA GLY A 91 -16.13 3.04 -0.45
C GLY A 91 -15.46 4.38 -0.61
N LEU A 92 -14.89 4.94 0.45
CA LEU A 92 -14.16 6.20 0.41
C LEU A 92 -12.74 6.03 0.97
N LEU A 93 -11.77 6.62 0.27
CA LEU A 93 -10.39 6.66 0.70
C LEU A 93 -9.92 8.11 0.73
N GLY A 94 -9.78 8.64 1.95
CA GLY A 94 -9.09 9.89 2.20
C GLY A 94 -7.59 9.65 2.12
N ILE A 95 -6.88 10.42 1.29
CA ILE A 95 -5.45 10.27 1.07
C ILE A 95 -4.78 11.63 0.87
N GLU A 96 -3.73 11.88 1.66
CA GLU A 96 -2.82 13.00 1.48
C GLU A 96 -1.53 12.50 0.85
N LEU A 97 -1.29 12.92 -0.38
CA LEU A 97 -0.05 12.56 -1.08
C LEU A 97 1.16 13.23 -0.43
N HIS A 98 1.05 14.49 0.00
CA HIS A 98 2.14 15.29 0.55
C HIS A 98 2.64 14.86 1.96
N THR A 99 1.85 14.08 2.70
CA THR A 99 2.23 13.52 4.03
C THR A 99 2.23 12.00 4.07
N ARG A 100 1.81 11.33 2.98
CA ARG A 100 1.52 9.88 2.93
C ARG A 100 0.45 9.43 3.91
N ARG A 101 -0.43 10.31 4.39
CA ARG A 101 -1.51 9.91 5.30
C ARG A 101 -2.69 9.34 4.50
N ARG A 102 -3.30 8.25 4.97
CA ARG A 102 -4.55 7.74 4.40
C ARG A 102 -5.46 7.07 5.41
N ASN A 103 -6.75 7.32 5.28
CA ASN A 103 -7.81 6.72 6.09
C ASN A 103 -8.96 6.28 5.19
N ARG A 104 -9.55 5.14 5.50
CA ARG A 104 -10.73 4.62 4.81
C ARG A 104 -11.99 4.94 5.60
N MET A 105 -13.06 5.22 4.86
CA MET A 105 -14.42 5.21 5.36
C MET A 105 -15.34 4.55 4.33
N ASN A 106 -16.00 3.45 4.69
CA ASN A 106 -17.04 2.85 3.86
C ASN A 106 -18.39 3.12 4.53
N GLY A 107 -19.43 3.27 3.72
CA GLY A 107 -20.73 3.67 4.22
C GLY A 107 -21.84 3.60 3.20
N ARG A 108 -23.01 4.09 3.58
CA ARG A 108 -24.19 4.16 2.72
C ARG A 108 -24.59 5.60 2.46
N VAL A 109 -24.92 5.86 1.20
CA VAL A 109 -25.49 7.14 0.80
C VAL A 109 -26.84 7.32 1.47
N VAL A 110 -27.04 8.48 2.05
CA VAL A 110 -28.34 9.02 2.46
C VAL A 110 -28.51 10.29 1.65
N THR A 111 -29.39 10.27 0.66
CA THR A 111 -29.63 11.50 -0.12
C THR A 111 -30.19 12.60 0.76
N HIS A 112 -29.69 13.82 0.55
CA HIS A 112 -30.24 15.01 1.19
C HIS A 112 -30.18 16.20 0.22
N ASP A 113 -31.27 16.39 -0.51
CA ASP A 113 -31.64 17.59 -1.28
C ASP A 113 -30.55 18.20 -2.20
N ALA A 114 -30.87 19.34 -2.83
CA ALA A 114 -30.24 19.83 -4.06
C ALA A 114 -28.78 20.35 -3.97
N GLY A 115 -28.01 20.03 -2.91
CA GLY A 115 -26.71 20.68 -2.67
C GLY A 115 -25.59 19.81 -2.08
N GLY A 116 -25.79 18.52 -1.83
CA GLY A 116 -24.73 17.69 -1.26
C GLY A 116 -25.07 16.20 -1.10
N LEU A 117 -24.04 15.40 -0.83
CA LEU A 117 -24.15 13.96 -0.55
C LEU A 117 -23.92 13.73 0.96
N ARG A 118 -24.82 13.01 1.64
CA ARG A 118 -24.58 12.55 3.01
C ARG A 118 -24.32 11.05 3.00
N VAL A 119 -23.42 10.60 3.87
CA VAL A 119 -23.00 9.22 3.98
C VAL A 119 -23.02 8.80 5.45
N ASN A 120 -23.77 7.74 5.74
CA ASN A 120 -23.73 7.08 7.04
C ASN A 120 -22.51 6.15 7.09
N VAL A 121 -21.70 6.29 8.13
CA VAL A 121 -20.47 5.54 8.32
C VAL A 121 -20.79 4.12 8.78
N GLU A 122 -20.31 3.13 8.03
CA GLU A 122 -20.38 1.72 8.45
C GLU A 122 -19.03 1.23 8.95
N HIS A 123 -17.94 1.63 8.29
CA HIS A 123 -16.59 1.21 8.63
C HIS A 123 -15.60 2.37 8.47
N ALA A 124 -14.82 2.69 9.50
CA ALA A 124 -13.75 3.67 9.45
C ALA A 124 -12.47 3.13 10.11
N PHE A 125 -11.33 3.21 9.40
CA PHE A 125 -10.04 2.72 9.88
C PHE A 125 -8.86 3.35 9.13
N GLY A 126 -7.68 3.33 9.74
CA GLY A 126 -6.45 3.81 9.12
C GLY A 126 -5.82 2.77 8.20
N ASN A 127 -5.17 3.22 7.12
CA ASN A 127 -4.49 2.32 6.18
C ASN A 127 -2.98 2.61 6.12
N CYS A 128 -2.19 1.58 5.84
CA CYS A 128 -0.72 1.66 5.88
C CYS A 128 -0.15 2.59 4.78
N PRO A 129 0.74 3.55 5.04
CA PRO A 129 1.16 4.57 4.07
C PRO A 129 2.22 4.09 3.04
N GLN A 130 2.60 2.81 3.09
CA GLN A 130 3.86 2.28 2.53
C GLN A 130 4.15 2.55 1.07
N TYR A 131 3.17 2.77 0.20
CA TYR A 131 3.37 2.89 -1.25
C TYR A 131 2.90 4.25 -1.81
N ILE A 132 2.67 5.24 -0.94
CA ILE A 132 2.23 6.56 -1.37
C ILE A 132 3.45 7.42 -1.71
N GLN A 133 3.42 8.04 -2.88
CA GLN A 133 4.48 8.93 -3.35
C GLN A 133 4.14 10.36 -2.97
N LEU A 134 5.14 11.13 -2.53
CA LEU A 134 4.94 12.51 -2.09
C LEU A 134 4.74 13.42 -3.29
N ARG A 135 3.62 14.13 -3.26
CA ARG A 135 3.33 15.20 -4.21
C ARG A 135 2.73 16.38 -3.48
N ASP A 136 3.18 17.56 -3.84
CA ASP A 136 2.49 18.80 -3.48
C ASP A 136 1.33 19.03 -4.45
N TRP A 137 0.34 19.81 -4.05
CA TRP A 137 -0.83 20.06 -4.87
C TRP A 137 -1.15 21.55 -4.93
N GLN A 138 -1.78 21.94 -6.03
CA GLN A 138 -2.38 23.26 -6.20
C GLN A 138 -3.74 23.11 -6.87
N MET A 139 -4.67 23.97 -6.48
CA MET A 139 -5.96 24.08 -7.15
C MET A 139 -5.82 25.08 -8.30
N VAL A 140 -6.11 24.61 -9.52
CA VAL A 140 -5.97 25.44 -10.74
C VAL A 140 -7.32 25.94 -11.26
N ARG A 141 -8.42 25.36 -10.79
CA ARG A 141 -9.80 25.72 -11.13
C ARG A 141 -10.71 25.47 -9.93
N GLY A 142 -11.83 26.19 -9.84
CA GLY A 142 -12.86 25.92 -8.83
C GLY A 142 -13.46 24.51 -8.99
N PRO A 143 -13.75 23.79 -7.88
CA PRO A 143 -14.23 22.41 -7.95
C PRO A 143 -15.59 22.25 -8.63
N ASP A 144 -16.45 23.27 -8.52
CA ASP A 144 -17.81 23.27 -9.08
C ASP A 144 -17.88 23.79 -10.53
N ASP A 145 -16.74 24.18 -11.13
CA ASP A 145 -16.69 24.67 -12.51
C ASP A 145 -16.73 23.51 -13.51
N HIS A 146 -17.83 22.77 -13.53
CA HIS A 146 -18.01 21.61 -14.41
C HIS A 146 -18.10 21.99 -15.90
N LEU A 147 -18.45 23.25 -16.22
CA LEU A 147 -18.53 23.74 -17.59
C LEU A 147 -17.17 23.75 -18.29
N ALA A 148 -16.09 23.92 -17.54
CA ALA A 148 -14.72 23.81 -18.04
C ALA A 148 -14.26 22.37 -18.29
N VAL A 149 -14.99 21.35 -17.81
CA VAL A 149 -14.63 19.94 -18.00
C VAL A 149 -15.16 19.43 -19.33
N SER A 150 -14.26 18.87 -20.15
CA SER A 150 -14.59 18.28 -21.45
C SER A 150 -15.54 17.09 -21.32
N GLN A 151 -16.29 16.80 -22.37
CA GLN A 151 -17.16 15.62 -22.40
C GLN A 151 -16.34 14.33 -22.21
N PRO A 152 -16.82 13.37 -21.39
CA PRO A 152 -16.16 12.09 -21.25
C PRO A 152 -16.04 11.39 -22.61
N ILE A 153 -14.87 10.84 -22.89
CA ILE A 153 -14.58 10.11 -24.12
C ILE A 153 -14.58 8.63 -23.80
N ALA A 154 -15.55 7.90 -24.35
CA ALA A 154 -15.51 6.44 -24.32
C ALA A 154 -14.43 5.94 -25.28
N LEU A 155 -13.52 5.09 -24.78
CA LEU A 155 -12.40 4.54 -25.54
C LEU A 155 -12.47 3.01 -25.55
N ASP A 156 -11.91 2.42 -26.60
CA ASP A 156 -11.54 1.00 -26.55
C ASP A 156 -10.43 0.84 -25.50
N PRO A 157 -10.52 -0.11 -24.57
CA PRO A 157 -9.44 -0.38 -23.62
C PRO A 157 -8.07 -0.66 -24.25
N LYS A 158 -8.02 -1.05 -25.52
CA LYS A 158 -6.81 -1.26 -26.32
C LYS A 158 -6.32 0.01 -27.04
N ASP A 159 -7.02 1.14 -26.92
CA ASP A 159 -6.59 2.41 -27.50
C ASP A 159 -5.17 2.77 -26.98
N PRO A 160 -4.23 3.15 -27.86
CA PRO A 160 -2.87 3.50 -27.46
C PRO A 160 -2.79 4.58 -26.37
N ARG A 161 -3.75 5.51 -26.32
CA ARG A 161 -3.81 6.54 -25.27
C ARG A 161 -4.12 5.95 -23.90
N VAL A 162 -5.02 4.97 -23.84
CA VAL A 162 -5.34 4.23 -22.61
C VAL A 162 -4.10 3.50 -22.12
N GLN A 163 -3.40 2.79 -23.01
CA GLN A 163 -2.19 2.06 -22.67
C GLN A 163 -1.06 2.98 -22.19
N ALA A 164 -0.88 4.13 -22.85
CA ALA A 164 0.12 5.13 -22.47
C ALA A 164 -0.13 5.69 -21.06
N LEU A 165 -1.37 6.07 -20.74
CA LEU A 165 -1.76 6.56 -19.42
C LEU A 165 -1.52 5.51 -18.33
N ILE A 166 -1.92 4.26 -18.57
CA ILE A 166 -1.70 3.15 -17.62
C ILE A 166 -0.20 2.89 -17.40
N THR A 167 0.60 2.91 -18.48
CA THR A 167 2.04 2.62 -18.41
C THR A 167 2.79 3.76 -17.71
N ALA A 168 2.39 5.01 -17.95
CA ALA A 168 3.00 6.17 -17.30
C ALA A 168 2.66 6.23 -15.79
N ALA A 169 1.50 5.70 -15.40
CA ALA A 169 1.03 5.79 -14.03
C ALA A 169 1.95 5.08 -13.04
N ASP A 170 2.27 5.80 -11.97
CA ASP A 170 2.94 5.28 -10.78
C ASP A 170 1.93 5.00 -9.63
N THR A 171 0.67 5.40 -9.81
CA THR A 171 -0.40 5.37 -8.82
C THR A 171 -1.74 5.17 -9.54
N PHE A 172 -2.59 4.29 -9.02
CA PHE A 172 -4.00 4.21 -9.39
C PHE A 172 -4.85 3.81 -8.19
N PHE A 173 -6.17 3.94 -8.33
CA PHE A 173 -7.12 3.50 -7.31
C PHE A 173 -8.05 2.42 -7.86
N VAL A 174 -8.45 1.49 -7.01
CA VAL A 174 -9.27 0.33 -7.36
C VAL A 174 -10.47 0.21 -6.43
N ALA A 175 -11.66 0.22 -7.02
CA ALA A 175 -12.92 -0.12 -6.39
C ALA A 175 -13.21 -1.61 -6.58
N SER A 176 -13.74 -2.24 -5.54
CA SER A 176 -14.18 -3.64 -5.52
C SER A 176 -15.33 -3.77 -4.55
N TYR A 177 -16.17 -4.79 -4.68
CA TYR A 177 -17.29 -4.97 -3.76
C TYR A 177 -17.65 -6.44 -3.58
N ILE A 178 -18.40 -6.74 -2.53
CA ILE A 178 -19.07 -8.01 -2.33
C ILE A 178 -20.54 -7.75 -2.02
N ASP A 179 -21.37 -8.76 -2.26
CA ASP A 179 -22.75 -8.80 -1.79
C ASP A 179 -22.84 -9.97 -0.79
N ASP A 180 -23.35 -9.71 0.41
CA ASP A 180 -23.61 -10.73 1.44
C ASP A 180 -25.04 -10.59 2.00
N GLU A 181 -25.38 -11.34 3.06
CA GLU A 181 -26.71 -11.35 3.68
C GLU A 181 -27.13 -9.97 4.24
N THR A 182 -26.16 -9.11 4.56
CA THR A 182 -26.39 -7.74 5.07
C THR A 182 -26.43 -6.70 3.95
N GLY A 183 -26.14 -7.11 2.72
CA GLY A 183 -26.23 -6.30 1.51
C GLY A 183 -24.88 -6.09 0.83
N ARG A 184 -24.81 -5.03 0.03
CA ARG A 184 -23.59 -4.66 -0.71
C ARG A 184 -22.60 -3.95 0.20
N HIS A 185 -21.32 -4.29 0.05
CA HIS A 185 -20.17 -3.65 0.70
C HIS A 185 -19.15 -3.23 -0.34
N VAL A 186 -18.92 -1.93 -0.50
CA VAL A 186 -17.99 -1.38 -1.48
C VAL A 186 -16.73 -0.89 -0.80
N ASP A 187 -15.59 -1.14 -1.43
CA ASP A 187 -14.27 -0.74 -0.95
C ASP A 187 -13.50 -0.04 -2.07
N VAL A 188 -12.69 0.97 -1.71
CA VAL A 188 -11.74 1.60 -2.63
C VAL A 188 -10.34 1.68 -2.03
N SER A 189 -9.34 1.29 -2.83
CA SER A 189 -7.97 1.07 -2.40
C SER A 189 -6.97 1.76 -3.31
N HIS A 190 -5.90 2.29 -2.74
CA HIS A 190 -4.76 2.84 -3.47
C HIS A 190 -3.74 1.76 -3.81
N ARG A 191 -3.24 1.79 -5.06
CA ARG A 191 -2.12 0.98 -5.55
C ARG A 191 -1.04 1.91 -6.07
N GLY A 192 0.18 1.74 -5.59
CA GLY A 192 1.34 2.54 -5.99
C GLY A 192 2.52 1.64 -6.32
N GLY A 193 3.29 2.04 -7.31
CA GLY A 193 4.49 1.36 -7.78
C GLY A 193 5.38 2.31 -8.58
N LYS A 194 6.46 1.79 -9.16
CA LYS A 194 7.26 2.57 -10.13
C LYS A 194 6.40 2.83 -11.36
N SER A 195 6.64 3.92 -12.09
CA SER A 195 6.03 4.08 -13.42
C SER A 195 6.26 2.80 -14.25
N GLY A 196 5.22 2.29 -14.89
CA GLY A 196 5.22 1.01 -15.61
C GLY A 196 4.99 -0.24 -14.74
N PHE A 197 4.67 -0.10 -13.44
CA PHE A 197 4.40 -1.27 -12.59
C PHE A 197 3.15 -2.05 -13.00
N VAL A 198 2.21 -1.41 -13.69
CA VAL A 198 1.08 -2.09 -14.34
C VAL A 198 1.53 -2.54 -15.73
N ARG A 199 1.60 -3.85 -15.93
CA ARG A 199 1.94 -4.41 -17.23
C ARG A 199 0.69 -4.48 -18.09
N VAL A 200 0.70 -3.85 -19.25
CA VAL A 200 -0.33 -4.02 -20.29
C VAL A 200 0.02 -5.25 -21.14
N ASN A 201 -0.86 -6.24 -21.18
CA ASN A 201 -0.68 -7.45 -21.97
C ASN A 201 -1.18 -7.24 -23.41
N ALA A 202 -0.75 -8.10 -24.33
CA ALA A 202 -1.08 -7.99 -25.76
C ALA A 202 -2.59 -8.06 -26.04
N ASP A 203 -3.37 -8.73 -25.19
CA ASP A 203 -4.82 -8.83 -25.30
C ASP A 203 -5.57 -7.65 -24.67
N GLY A 204 -4.86 -6.65 -24.14
CA GLY A 204 -5.41 -5.48 -23.46
C GLY A 204 -5.72 -5.70 -21.97
N SER A 205 -5.50 -6.90 -21.44
CA SER A 205 -5.56 -7.13 -19.99
C SER A 205 -4.37 -6.49 -19.27
N LEU A 206 -4.54 -6.22 -17.99
CA LEU A 206 -3.50 -5.65 -17.14
C LEU A 206 -3.01 -6.72 -16.17
N THR A 207 -1.71 -6.73 -15.87
CA THR A 207 -1.14 -7.51 -14.76
C THR A 207 -0.53 -6.56 -13.73
N ILE A 208 -0.97 -6.68 -12.49
CA ILE A 208 -0.58 -5.80 -11.39
C ILE A 208 0.09 -6.63 -10.29
N PRO A 209 1.28 -6.22 -9.80
CA PRO A 209 1.87 -6.82 -8.61
C PRO A 209 1.18 -6.34 -7.34
N ASP A 210 0.84 -7.27 -6.44
CA ASP A 210 0.40 -6.97 -5.08
C ASP A 210 1.62 -7.06 -4.15
N PHE A 211 1.98 -5.93 -3.57
CA PHE A 211 3.07 -5.82 -2.59
C PHE A 211 2.57 -6.05 -1.17
N ALA A 212 3.47 -6.47 -0.29
CA ALA A 212 3.18 -6.70 1.13
C ALA A 212 2.44 -5.52 1.76
N GLY A 213 1.27 -5.77 2.35
CA GLY A 213 0.41 -4.75 2.96
C GLY A 213 -0.02 -5.10 4.39
N ASN A 214 -1.16 -4.58 4.82
CA ASN A 214 -1.74 -4.80 6.16
C ASN A 214 -2.48 -6.15 6.30
N LEU A 215 -2.42 -7.03 5.30
CA LEU A 215 -3.03 -8.37 5.30
C LEU A 215 -4.56 -8.39 5.51
N HIS A 216 -5.25 -7.26 5.36
CA HIS A 216 -6.72 -7.23 5.44
C HIS A 216 -7.36 -7.82 4.19
N PHE A 217 -6.67 -7.74 3.04
CA PHE A 217 -7.12 -8.27 1.74
C PHE A 217 -8.46 -7.70 1.25
N ASN A 218 -8.83 -6.48 1.64
CA ASN A 218 -10.10 -5.87 1.26
C ASN A 218 -10.32 -5.79 -0.28
N THR A 219 -9.27 -5.72 -1.10
CA THR A 219 -9.43 -5.81 -2.57
C THR A 219 -9.35 -7.25 -3.06
N LEU A 220 -8.24 -7.96 -2.79
CA LEU A 220 -8.02 -9.31 -3.35
C LEU A 220 -9.01 -10.34 -2.79
N GLY A 221 -9.41 -10.19 -1.54
CA GLY A 221 -10.46 -10.99 -0.92
C GLY A 221 -11.81 -10.77 -1.59
N ASN A 222 -12.15 -9.52 -1.92
CA ASN A 222 -13.35 -9.21 -2.70
C ASN A 222 -13.30 -9.87 -4.07
N PHE A 223 -12.17 -9.79 -4.79
CA PHE A 223 -12.02 -10.42 -6.11
C PHE A 223 -12.25 -11.93 -6.12
N LEU A 224 -11.93 -12.63 -5.02
CA LEU A 224 -12.20 -14.07 -4.89
C LEU A 224 -13.69 -14.40 -4.73
N ILE A 225 -14.51 -13.43 -4.33
CA ILE A 225 -15.96 -13.59 -4.12
C ILE A 225 -16.72 -12.99 -5.31
N ASN A 226 -16.34 -11.79 -5.73
CA ASN A 226 -16.89 -11.06 -6.86
C ASN A 226 -15.74 -10.46 -7.69
N PRO A 227 -15.55 -10.92 -8.94
CA PRO A 227 -14.42 -10.49 -9.77
C PRO A 227 -14.56 -9.06 -10.28
N LYS A 228 -15.69 -8.36 -10.11
CA LYS A 228 -15.86 -7.03 -10.69
C LYS A 228 -14.99 -5.97 -10.00
N ALA A 229 -14.35 -5.14 -10.82
CA ALA A 229 -13.47 -4.07 -10.36
C ALA A 229 -13.61 -2.79 -11.20
N GLY A 230 -13.43 -1.64 -10.55
CA GLY A 230 -13.32 -0.33 -11.19
C GLY A 230 -11.95 0.27 -10.92
N LEU A 231 -11.25 0.76 -11.94
CA LEU A 231 -9.95 1.41 -11.79
C LEU A 231 -10.04 2.88 -12.17
N VAL A 232 -9.28 3.73 -11.50
CA VAL A 232 -9.03 5.11 -11.94
C VAL A 232 -7.54 5.41 -11.90
N PHE A 233 -7.02 5.84 -13.04
CA PHE A 233 -5.65 6.31 -13.25
C PHE A 233 -5.70 7.84 -13.38
N PRO A 234 -5.36 8.59 -12.32
CA PRO A 234 -5.21 10.03 -12.43
C PRO A 234 -3.88 10.37 -13.09
N ASP A 235 -3.92 11.21 -14.11
CA ASP A 235 -2.75 11.99 -14.50
C ASP A 235 -2.70 13.23 -13.61
N PHE A 236 -1.77 13.19 -12.68
CA PHE A 236 -1.60 14.23 -11.67
C PHE A 236 -1.03 15.55 -12.23
N GLU A 237 -0.38 15.52 -13.40
CA GLU A 237 0.20 16.71 -14.04
C GLU A 237 -0.81 17.45 -14.90
N THR A 238 -1.77 16.73 -15.50
CA THR A 238 -2.79 17.31 -16.39
C THR A 238 -4.17 17.40 -15.74
N GLY A 239 -4.43 16.62 -14.68
CA GLY A 239 -5.75 16.46 -14.09
C GLY A 239 -6.69 15.53 -14.86
N ASP A 240 -6.20 14.82 -15.88
CA ASP A 240 -6.97 13.82 -16.61
C ASP A 240 -7.29 12.62 -15.71
N LEU A 241 -8.49 12.06 -15.88
CA LEU A 241 -8.90 10.82 -15.21
C LEU A 241 -9.24 9.76 -16.26
N LEU A 242 -8.47 8.67 -16.28
CA LEU A 242 -8.82 7.47 -17.02
C LEU A 242 -9.52 6.49 -16.08
N GLN A 243 -10.81 6.26 -16.33
CA GLN A 243 -11.66 5.38 -15.53
C GLN A 243 -11.97 4.10 -16.32
N LEU A 244 -11.76 2.95 -15.71
CA LEU A 244 -12.00 1.63 -16.31
C LEU A 244 -12.98 0.84 -15.44
N THR A 245 -13.82 0.02 -16.06
CA THR A 245 -14.57 -1.03 -15.37
C THR A 245 -14.38 -2.37 -16.08
N GLY A 246 -14.35 -3.46 -15.33
CA GLY A 246 -14.01 -4.77 -15.85
C GLY A 246 -13.98 -5.85 -14.78
N ASP A 247 -13.24 -6.90 -15.06
CA ASP A 247 -13.18 -8.11 -14.23
C ASP A 247 -11.73 -8.37 -13.81
N ALA A 248 -11.54 -8.76 -12.56
CA ALA A 248 -10.26 -9.00 -11.92
C ALA A 248 -10.14 -10.45 -11.46
N GLU A 249 -8.94 -11.00 -11.57
CA GLU A 249 -8.62 -12.37 -11.17
C GLU A 249 -7.33 -12.38 -10.34
N VAL A 250 -7.35 -13.07 -9.19
CA VAL A 250 -6.18 -13.20 -8.33
C VAL A 250 -5.33 -14.39 -8.80
N VAL A 251 -4.07 -14.13 -9.13
CA VAL A 251 -3.11 -15.17 -9.52
C VAL A 251 -2.27 -15.52 -8.30
N LEU A 252 -2.53 -16.69 -7.73
CA LEU A 252 -1.86 -17.18 -6.52
C LEU A 252 -0.56 -17.92 -6.81
N ASP A 253 -0.50 -18.65 -7.93
CA ASP A 253 0.64 -19.48 -8.31
C ASP A 253 1.12 -19.11 -9.72
N SER A 254 2.27 -18.43 -9.80
CA SER A 254 2.92 -18.09 -11.07
C SER A 254 4.43 -17.99 -10.87
N SER A 255 5.20 -18.50 -11.83
CA SER A 255 6.66 -18.32 -11.88
C SER A 255 7.07 -16.84 -11.93
N GLU A 256 6.20 -15.96 -12.44
CA GLU A 256 6.43 -14.52 -12.48
C GLU A 256 6.43 -13.88 -11.08
N ILE A 257 5.67 -14.45 -10.11
CA ILE A 257 5.64 -13.95 -8.73
C ILE A 257 7.03 -14.10 -8.10
N ALA A 258 7.65 -15.28 -8.24
CA ALA A 258 8.99 -15.53 -7.72
C ALA A 258 10.06 -14.66 -8.38
N ALA A 259 9.84 -14.28 -9.65
CA ALA A 259 10.76 -13.43 -10.39
C ALA A 259 10.59 -11.93 -10.08
N PHE A 260 9.42 -11.48 -9.64
CA PHE A 260 9.15 -10.07 -9.29
C PHE A 260 9.52 -9.76 -7.84
N ALA A 261 10.63 -9.05 -7.63
CA ALA A 261 11.09 -8.69 -6.29
C ALA A 261 10.05 -7.87 -5.50
N GLY A 262 9.61 -8.41 -4.36
CA GLY A 262 8.67 -7.77 -3.45
C GLY A 262 7.18 -8.00 -3.75
N ALA A 263 6.83 -8.57 -4.91
CA ALA A 263 5.46 -9.01 -5.17
C ALA A 263 5.18 -10.28 -4.36
N GLU A 264 4.12 -10.28 -3.56
CA GLU A 264 3.65 -11.49 -2.90
C GLU A 264 2.71 -12.28 -3.82
N ARG A 265 1.98 -11.57 -4.69
CA ARG A 265 0.97 -12.10 -5.62
C ARG A 265 0.90 -11.23 -6.87
N LEU A 266 0.26 -11.77 -7.90
CA LEU A 266 -0.19 -10.98 -9.04
C LEU A 266 -1.72 -11.02 -9.08
N TRP A 267 -2.32 -10.04 -9.73
CA TRP A 267 -3.70 -10.13 -10.17
C TRP A 267 -3.82 -9.53 -11.56
N THR A 268 -4.78 -10.04 -12.32
CA THR A 268 -5.08 -9.54 -13.66
C THR A 268 -6.36 -8.73 -13.65
N PHE A 269 -6.49 -7.82 -14.60
CA PHE A 269 -7.69 -7.05 -14.84
C PHE A 269 -7.99 -7.01 -16.33
N ARG A 270 -9.18 -7.45 -16.72
CA ARG A 270 -9.67 -7.38 -18.10
C ARG A 270 -10.65 -6.21 -18.21
N PRO A 271 -10.24 -5.06 -18.76
CA PRO A 271 -11.13 -3.93 -18.92
C PRO A 271 -12.24 -4.25 -19.94
N ARG A 272 -13.48 -3.94 -19.58
CA ARG A 272 -14.65 -4.01 -20.47
C ARG A 272 -14.98 -2.66 -21.08
N ARG A 273 -14.81 -1.58 -20.31
CA ARG A 273 -15.07 -0.20 -20.75
C ARG A 273 -13.96 0.72 -20.24
N ALA A 274 -13.63 1.72 -21.04
CA ALA A 274 -12.72 2.80 -20.68
C ALA A 274 -13.38 4.16 -20.95
N VAL A 275 -13.24 5.09 -20.00
CA VAL A 275 -13.74 6.46 -20.09
C VAL A 275 -12.60 7.39 -19.72
N LEU A 276 -12.21 8.27 -20.63
CA LEU A 276 -11.24 9.34 -20.39
C LEU A 276 -11.96 10.65 -20.16
N ARG A 277 -11.66 11.33 -19.05
CA ARG A 277 -12.18 12.66 -18.74
C ARG A 277 -11.02 13.64 -18.62
N HIS A 278 -10.88 14.50 -19.61
CA HIS A 278 -9.81 15.48 -19.66
C HIS A 278 -9.99 16.59 -18.63
N GLU A 279 -8.91 16.91 -17.92
CA GLU A 279 -8.82 17.93 -16.87
C GLU A 279 -9.96 17.87 -15.85
N ALA A 280 -10.51 16.68 -15.63
CA ALA A 280 -11.66 16.47 -14.76
C ALA A 280 -11.33 16.79 -13.30
N LEU A 281 -10.10 16.48 -12.89
CA LEU A 281 -9.58 16.86 -11.59
C LEU A 281 -9.12 18.33 -11.65
N PRO A 282 -9.68 19.24 -10.83
CA PRO A 282 -9.29 20.66 -10.78
C PRO A 282 -7.97 20.91 -10.01
N LEU A 283 -7.26 19.83 -9.67
CA LEU A 283 -6.00 19.86 -8.95
C LEU A 283 -4.86 19.49 -9.89
N ARG A 284 -3.69 20.07 -9.65
CA ARG A 284 -2.42 19.66 -10.26
C ARG A 284 -1.47 19.30 -9.15
N PHE A 285 -0.72 18.22 -9.33
CA PHE A 285 0.24 17.77 -8.33
C PHE A 285 1.65 17.80 -8.89
N VAL A 286 2.56 18.26 -8.07
CA VAL A 286 3.98 18.34 -8.39
C VAL A 286 4.71 17.26 -7.60
N PHE A 287 5.39 16.37 -8.33
CA PHE A 287 6.18 15.32 -7.72
C PHE A 287 7.36 15.91 -6.94
N ARG A 288 7.57 15.50 -5.68
CA ARG A 288 8.73 15.96 -4.91
C ARG A 288 10.01 15.25 -5.38
N PRO A 289 11.18 15.91 -5.46
CA PRO A 289 12.44 15.26 -5.88
C PRO A 289 12.80 13.98 -5.10
N GLU A 290 12.46 13.91 -3.80
CA GLU A 290 12.58 12.69 -2.96
C GLU A 290 11.21 12.07 -2.60
N GLY A 291 10.25 12.21 -3.52
CA GLY A 291 8.87 11.84 -3.28
C GLY A 291 8.61 10.34 -3.29
N TRP A 292 9.51 9.56 -3.90
CA TRP A 292 9.39 8.11 -3.97
C TRP A 292 9.28 7.48 -2.58
N SER A 293 8.33 6.56 -2.43
CA SER A 293 8.29 5.76 -1.21
C SER A 293 9.54 4.88 -1.11
N PRO A 294 10.21 4.82 0.07
CA PRO A 294 11.32 3.91 0.31
C PRO A 294 10.98 2.43 0.05
N ASN A 295 9.71 2.03 0.21
CA ASN A 295 9.30 0.65 -0.07
C ASN A 295 9.19 0.39 -1.58
N ILE A 296 8.70 1.36 -2.36
CA ILE A 296 8.64 1.25 -3.83
C ILE A 296 10.05 1.15 -4.41
N LEU A 297 11.01 1.91 -3.89
CA LEU A 297 12.39 1.84 -4.40
C LEU A 297 12.97 0.42 -4.32
N ARG A 298 12.52 -0.38 -3.34
CA ARG A 298 12.94 -1.77 -3.12
C ARG A 298 12.18 -2.80 -3.99
N THR A 299 11.09 -2.43 -4.66
CA THR A 299 10.35 -3.36 -5.52
C THR A 299 11.05 -3.57 -6.86
N GLY A 300 10.76 -4.71 -7.47
CA GLY A 300 11.22 -5.08 -8.80
C GLY A 300 10.63 -4.23 -9.91
N ASP A 301 11.04 -4.56 -11.13
CA ASP A 301 10.55 -3.99 -12.37
C ASP A 301 10.42 -5.14 -13.40
N TRP A 302 9.42 -5.07 -14.27
CA TRP A 302 9.05 -6.11 -15.22
C TRP A 302 10.17 -6.45 -16.20
N ASP A 303 11.03 -5.50 -16.59
CA ASP A 303 12.17 -5.80 -17.45
C ASP A 303 13.18 -6.72 -16.75
N ARG A 304 13.38 -6.54 -15.45
CA ARG A 304 14.24 -7.41 -14.65
C ARG A 304 13.62 -8.80 -14.48
N VAL A 305 12.30 -8.88 -14.30
CA VAL A 305 11.55 -10.15 -14.27
C VAL A 305 11.75 -10.92 -15.57
N ARG A 306 11.51 -10.27 -16.72
CA ARG A 306 11.68 -10.88 -18.05
C ARG A 306 13.10 -11.43 -18.23
N ARG A 307 14.13 -10.61 -17.94
CA ARG A 307 15.53 -11.06 -18.01
C ARG A 307 15.82 -12.27 -17.14
N ARG A 308 15.24 -12.35 -15.93
CA ARG A 308 15.43 -13.47 -15.01
C ARG A 308 14.78 -14.75 -15.54
N LEU A 309 13.54 -14.66 -16.02
CA LEU A 309 12.83 -15.79 -16.61
C LEU A 309 13.50 -16.28 -17.90
N ASP A 310 14.00 -15.36 -18.74
CA ASP A 310 14.75 -15.73 -19.94
C ASP A 310 16.08 -16.42 -19.59
N ALA A 311 16.78 -15.95 -18.56
CA ALA A 311 17.98 -16.60 -18.05
C ALA A 311 17.69 -18.01 -17.48
N GLU A 312 16.57 -18.19 -16.76
CA GLU A 312 16.14 -19.50 -16.25
C GLU A 312 15.80 -20.48 -17.38
N LYS A 313 15.11 -20.02 -18.45
CA LYS A 313 14.89 -20.84 -19.66
C LYS A 313 16.18 -21.25 -20.35
N LEU A 314 17.25 -20.46 -20.20
CA LEU A 314 18.56 -20.71 -20.78
C LEU A 314 19.44 -21.59 -19.88
N HIS A 315 19.13 -21.72 -18.59
CA HIS A 315 19.91 -22.53 -17.63
C HIS A 315 19.87 -24.03 -17.95
N SER A 316 18.79 -24.52 -18.59
CA SER A 316 18.65 -25.91 -19.01
C SER A 316 19.16 -26.20 -20.43
N ASN A 317 19.66 -25.20 -21.15
CA ASN A 317 20.10 -25.35 -22.53
C ASN A 317 21.61 -25.08 -22.67
N TRP A 318 22.35 -26.13 -23.06
CA TRP A 318 23.75 -25.98 -23.47
C TRP A 318 23.82 -25.03 -24.66
N ARG A 319 24.53 -23.92 -24.48
CA ARG A 319 24.78 -22.99 -25.57
C ARG A 319 25.96 -23.50 -26.39
N PRO A 320 25.84 -23.66 -27.71
CA PRO A 320 26.98 -23.91 -28.56
C PRO A 320 27.80 -22.61 -28.62
N PHE A 321 28.84 -22.52 -27.80
CA PHE A 321 29.86 -21.50 -27.96
C PHE A 321 30.82 -21.97 -29.04
N ARG A 322 31.15 -21.08 -29.99
CA ARG A 322 32.27 -21.28 -30.88
C ARG A 322 33.47 -20.58 -30.27
N VAL A 323 34.55 -21.32 -30.07
CA VAL A 323 35.83 -20.72 -29.71
C VAL A 323 36.24 -19.80 -30.86
N GLU A 324 36.18 -18.50 -30.64
CA GLU A 324 36.54 -17.49 -31.63
C GLU A 324 38.07 -17.39 -31.78
N ARG A 325 38.77 -17.44 -30.65
CA ARG A 325 40.24 -17.38 -30.60
C ARG A 325 40.73 -18.03 -29.30
N ILE A 326 41.82 -18.79 -29.39
CA ILE A 326 42.60 -19.23 -28.24
C ILE A 326 43.81 -18.30 -28.14
N VAL A 327 44.06 -17.78 -26.95
CA VAL A 327 45.15 -16.85 -26.68
C VAL A 327 45.89 -17.35 -25.47
N GLU A 328 47.21 -17.39 -25.56
CA GLU A 328 48.05 -17.62 -24.41
C GLU A 328 48.14 -16.31 -23.62
N GLU A 329 47.25 -16.14 -22.63
CA GLU A 329 47.25 -14.97 -21.74
C GLU A 329 48.43 -14.99 -20.75
N SER A 330 48.94 -16.17 -20.42
CA SER A 330 50.07 -16.35 -19.52
C SER A 330 50.77 -17.69 -19.78
N ILE A 331 52.10 -17.70 -19.72
CA ILE A 331 52.95 -18.90 -19.74
C ILE A 331 52.89 -19.69 -18.41
N HIS A 332 52.18 -19.15 -17.41
CA HIS A 332 51.99 -19.75 -16.10
C HIS A 332 50.52 -19.62 -15.68
N ALA A 333 49.89 -20.76 -15.41
CA ALA A 333 48.58 -20.84 -14.78
C ALA A 333 48.70 -21.79 -13.58
N GLU A 334 48.34 -21.29 -12.40
CA GLU A 334 48.27 -22.08 -11.17
C GLU A 334 46.83 -22.03 -10.66
N ALA A 335 46.23 -23.21 -10.47
CA ALA A 335 44.86 -23.32 -9.98
C ALA A 335 44.85 -23.29 -8.45
N PHE A 336 44.33 -22.23 -7.86
CA PHE A 336 44.07 -22.17 -6.42
C PHE A 336 42.74 -22.88 -6.10
N GLY A 337 42.81 -24.21 -5.93
CA GLY A 337 41.75 -25.03 -5.34
C GLY A 337 41.17 -26.11 -6.27
N PRO A 338 40.52 -27.14 -5.70
CA PRO A 338 39.90 -28.21 -6.47
C PRO A 338 38.76 -27.68 -7.35
N ALA A 339 38.67 -28.20 -8.58
CA ALA A 339 37.72 -27.82 -9.64
C ALA A 339 36.25 -28.24 -9.38
N SER A 340 35.83 -28.29 -8.12
CA SER A 340 34.45 -28.52 -7.72
C SER A 340 34.09 -27.44 -6.71
N VAL A 341 33.32 -26.45 -7.15
CA VAL A 341 32.60 -25.56 -6.24
C VAL A 341 31.62 -26.46 -5.49
N ASP A 342 32.01 -26.89 -4.29
CA ASP A 342 31.02 -27.32 -3.32
C ASP A 342 30.17 -26.08 -3.05
N ARG A 343 28.86 -26.18 -3.28
CA ARG A 343 27.92 -25.11 -2.94
C ARG A 343 27.91 -25.04 -1.43
N GLN A 344 28.85 -24.30 -0.84
CA GLN A 344 28.73 -23.86 0.53
C GLN A 344 27.40 -23.09 0.59
N GLN A 345 26.46 -23.66 1.33
CA GLN A 345 25.30 -22.94 1.82
C GLN A 345 25.78 -21.56 2.26
N ALA A 346 25.08 -20.51 1.81
CA ALA A 346 25.28 -19.19 2.35
C ALA A 346 25.39 -19.32 3.87
N PRO A 347 26.42 -18.72 4.51
CA PRO A 347 26.62 -18.86 5.94
C PRO A 347 25.29 -18.61 6.62
N ALA A 348 24.82 -19.60 7.39
CA ALA A 348 23.54 -19.52 8.09
C ALA A 348 23.50 -18.17 8.81
N GLU A 349 22.43 -17.40 8.58
CA GLU A 349 22.27 -16.12 9.26
C GLU A 349 22.47 -16.36 10.77
N PRO A 350 23.31 -15.55 11.44
CA PRO A 350 23.63 -15.78 12.83
C PRO A 350 22.32 -15.81 13.63
N ALA A 351 22.13 -16.89 14.39
CA ALA A 351 20.94 -17.08 15.20
C ALA A 351 20.73 -15.85 16.10
N LEU A 352 19.50 -15.33 16.12
CA LEU A 352 19.12 -14.20 16.96
C LEU A 352 19.49 -14.45 18.43
N ALA A 353 19.96 -13.41 19.10
CA ALA A 353 20.26 -13.48 20.54
C ALA A 353 18.98 -13.83 21.32
N ARG A 354 19.12 -14.51 22.46
CA ARG A 354 17.97 -14.76 23.33
C ARG A 354 17.53 -13.46 24.00
N ALA A 355 16.23 -13.32 24.27
CA ALA A 355 15.72 -12.21 25.07
C ALA A 355 16.23 -12.33 26.52
N ALA A 356 16.33 -11.19 27.21
CA ALA A 356 16.72 -11.15 28.62
C ALA A 356 15.74 -11.99 29.47
N ALA A 357 16.29 -12.83 30.36
CA ALA A 357 15.50 -13.68 31.26
C ALA A 357 15.17 -12.98 32.60
N GLY A 358 15.78 -11.83 32.87
CA GLY A 358 15.52 -10.99 34.03
C GLY A 358 15.00 -9.62 33.62
N PRO A 359 14.51 -8.82 34.59
CA PRO A 359 14.05 -7.46 34.31
C PRO A 359 15.22 -6.59 33.85
N VAL A 360 14.98 -5.70 32.88
CA VAL A 360 16.00 -4.80 32.32
C VAL A 360 15.53 -3.37 32.50
N ASP A 361 16.41 -2.50 32.99
CA ASP A 361 16.09 -1.08 33.13
C ASP A 361 16.28 -0.39 31.77
N VAL A 362 15.24 0.28 31.29
CA VAL A 362 15.19 0.94 29.98
C VAL A 362 15.13 2.45 30.20
N VAL A 363 16.13 3.16 29.68
CA VAL A 363 16.23 4.62 29.78
C VAL A 363 15.87 5.24 28.44
N PHE A 364 14.91 6.15 28.45
CA PHE A 364 14.47 6.94 27.30
C PHE A 364 15.10 8.34 27.41
N VAL A 365 16.23 8.56 26.73
CA VAL A 365 17.13 9.70 27.01
C VAL A 365 16.51 11.05 26.66
N ARG A 366 15.71 11.17 25.60
CA ARG A 366 15.15 12.47 25.21
C ARG A 366 14.01 12.87 26.12
N SER A 367 13.20 11.90 26.53
CA SER A 367 12.10 12.10 27.46
C SER A 367 12.54 12.20 28.92
N GLY A 368 13.77 11.76 29.25
CA GLY A 368 14.29 11.71 30.61
C GLY A 368 13.58 10.67 31.50
N GLN A 369 12.87 9.72 30.90
CA GLN A 369 12.11 8.71 31.62
C GLN A 369 12.88 7.39 31.74
N GLU A 370 12.65 6.69 32.84
CA GLU A 370 13.18 5.35 33.07
C GLU A 370 12.02 4.39 33.34
N ALA A 371 12.05 3.23 32.71
CA ALA A 371 11.04 2.21 32.83
C ALA A 371 11.69 0.84 32.96
N ARG A 372 11.03 -0.08 33.67
CA ARG A 372 11.57 -1.43 33.89
C ARG A 372 10.84 -2.45 33.02
N TRP A 373 11.54 -3.00 32.05
CA TRP A 373 11.03 -4.08 31.21
C TRP A 373 11.05 -5.41 31.97
N GLN A 374 10.00 -6.23 31.86
CA GLN A 374 9.95 -7.57 32.44
C GLN A 374 9.79 -8.64 31.34
N PRO A 375 10.41 -9.83 31.50
CA PRO A 375 10.14 -10.94 30.60
C PRO A 375 8.64 -11.23 30.48
N GLY A 376 8.11 -11.13 29.26
CA GLY A 376 6.69 -11.35 28.98
C GLY A 376 5.80 -10.10 29.04
N SER A 377 6.32 -8.93 29.42
CA SER A 377 5.55 -7.67 29.46
C SER A 377 5.36 -7.00 28.09
N GLY A 378 5.71 -7.68 27.01
CA GLY A 378 5.60 -7.16 25.65
C GLY A 378 6.89 -6.53 25.10
N SER A 379 6.72 -5.75 24.03
CA SER A 379 7.77 -5.07 23.28
C SER A 379 8.26 -3.79 23.95
N LEU A 380 9.41 -3.27 23.50
CA LEU A 380 9.92 -1.97 23.95
C LEU A 380 8.98 -0.80 23.61
N LEU A 381 8.18 -0.92 22.55
CA LEU A 381 7.12 0.04 22.22
C LEU A 381 6.03 0.07 23.29
N GLU A 382 5.53 -1.09 23.71
CA GLU A 382 4.47 -1.17 24.73
C GLU A 382 4.96 -0.65 26.07
N LEU A 383 6.25 -0.86 26.40
CA LEU A 383 6.87 -0.25 27.57
C LEU A 383 6.90 1.27 27.47
N ALA A 384 7.31 1.83 26.33
CA ALA A 384 7.32 3.28 26.09
C ALA A 384 5.91 3.88 26.18
N GLU A 385 4.91 3.24 25.58
CA GLU A 385 3.51 3.67 25.66
C GLU A 385 2.97 3.62 27.10
N ALA A 386 3.30 2.57 27.86
CA ALA A 386 2.92 2.46 29.27
C ALA A 386 3.58 3.53 30.16
N SER A 387 4.75 4.03 29.76
CA SER A 387 5.42 5.18 30.37
C SER A 387 4.87 6.53 29.88
N GLY A 388 3.87 6.55 28.99
CA GLY A 388 3.24 7.77 28.50
C GLY A 388 3.98 8.43 27.33
N LEU A 389 4.93 7.74 26.70
CA LEU A 389 5.62 8.20 25.50
C LEU A 389 4.79 7.92 24.24
N THR A 390 5.01 8.72 23.21
CA THR A 390 4.29 8.62 21.92
C THR A 390 5.27 8.43 20.74
N PRO A 391 6.10 7.36 20.74
CA PRO A 391 7.00 7.08 19.62
C PRO A 391 6.25 6.85 18.31
N ASP A 392 6.86 7.18 17.19
CA ASP A 392 6.30 6.90 15.87
C ASP A 392 6.16 5.38 15.64
N PHE A 393 4.96 4.88 15.35
CA PHE A 393 4.76 3.47 14.96
C PHE A 393 3.62 3.31 13.95
N SER A 394 3.56 2.15 13.29
CA SER A 394 2.43 1.80 12.43
C SER A 394 2.08 0.30 12.50
N CYS A 395 2.97 -0.60 12.09
CA CYS A 395 2.62 -2.02 11.88
C CYS A 395 2.60 -2.92 13.13
N ARG A 396 3.26 -2.52 14.22
CA ARG A 396 3.47 -3.32 15.45
C ARG A 396 4.03 -4.74 15.26
N ASN A 397 4.72 -5.00 14.14
CA ASN A 397 5.22 -6.34 13.81
C ASN A 397 6.52 -6.34 13.01
N GLY A 398 7.29 -5.24 13.08
CA GLY A 398 8.61 -5.14 12.43
C GLY A 398 8.58 -5.10 10.90
N ARG A 399 7.44 -4.80 10.25
CA ARG A 399 7.34 -4.74 8.77
C ARG A 399 7.53 -3.35 8.15
N CYS A 400 7.07 -2.28 8.80
CA CYS A 400 7.06 -0.93 8.20
C CYS A 400 8.32 -0.10 8.46
N GLY A 401 9.06 -0.40 9.53
CA GLY A 401 10.25 0.37 9.93
C GLY A 401 9.98 1.70 10.66
N THR A 402 8.73 2.16 10.75
CA THR A 402 8.38 3.47 11.36
C THR A 402 8.86 3.62 12.80
N CYS A 403 8.83 2.54 13.58
CA CYS A 403 9.28 2.52 14.97
C CYS A 403 10.79 2.34 15.13
N ALA A 404 11.59 2.75 14.13
CA ALA A 404 13.03 2.67 14.23
C ALA A 404 13.53 3.70 15.24
N THR A 405 14.10 3.22 16.33
CA THR A 405 14.67 4.05 17.39
C THR A 405 16.15 3.75 17.53
N ARG A 406 16.97 4.78 17.65
CA ARG A 406 18.41 4.63 17.88
C ARG A 406 18.68 4.03 19.26
N VAL A 407 19.51 2.98 19.31
CA VAL A 407 20.00 2.35 20.55
C VAL A 407 21.33 2.99 20.89
N LEU A 408 21.40 3.66 22.05
CA LEU A 408 22.59 4.38 22.50
C LEU A 408 23.51 3.49 23.34
N ALA A 409 22.93 2.55 24.09
CA ALA A 409 23.67 1.54 24.86
C ALA A 409 22.79 0.31 25.09
N GLY A 410 23.43 -0.85 25.30
CA GLY A 410 22.77 -2.15 25.42
C GLY A 410 22.48 -2.79 24.06
N SER A 411 21.82 -3.94 24.09
CA SER A 411 21.50 -4.71 22.88
C SER A 411 20.05 -5.16 22.87
N VAL A 412 19.49 -5.27 21.66
CA VAL A 412 18.12 -5.75 21.44
C VAL A 412 18.12 -7.05 20.64
N THR A 413 17.04 -7.80 20.78
CA THR A 413 16.74 -8.97 19.97
C THR A 413 15.28 -8.99 19.55
N TYR A 414 14.90 -10.00 18.78
CA TYR A 414 13.56 -10.18 18.24
C TYR A 414 13.09 -11.63 18.45
N PRO A 415 11.80 -11.86 18.77
CA PRO A 415 11.24 -13.22 18.78
C PRO A 415 11.30 -13.91 17.41
N SER A 416 11.21 -13.11 16.34
CA SER A 416 11.37 -13.55 14.95
C SER A 416 12.04 -12.43 14.14
N PRO A 417 12.85 -12.75 13.11
CA PRO A 417 13.52 -11.72 12.31
C PRO A 417 12.50 -10.73 11.70
N PRO A 418 12.67 -9.42 11.93
CA PRO A 418 11.78 -8.43 11.34
C PRO A 418 12.00 -8.31 9.84
N ALA A 419 10.92 -8.05 9.09
CA ALA A 419 10.98 -7.88 7.63
C ALA A 419 11.59 -6.53 7.22
N ALA A 420 11.41 -5.49 8.04
CA ALA A 420 12.10 -4.21 7.84
C ALA A 420 13.52 -4.28 8.42
N ARG A 421 14.49 -3.74 7.68
CA ARG A 421 15.84 -3.53 8.18
C ARG A 421 15.92 -2.19 8.90
N ALA A 422 16.30 -2.22 10.17
CA ALA A 422 16.76 -1.03 10.87
C ALA A 422 18.23 -0.74 10.52
N GLY A 423 18.67 0.51 10.67
CA GLY A 423 20.09 0.85 10.57
C GLY A 423 20.91 0.12 11.63
N ALA A 424 22.24 0.04 11.48
CA ALA A 424 23.12 -0.74 12.36
C ALA A 424 23.00 -0.36 13.85
N GLU A 425 22.61 0.88 14.15
CA GLU A 425 22.42 1.39 15.52
C GLU A 425 20.94 1.64 15.88
N HIS A 426 19.99 1.07 15.13
CA HIS A 426 18.56 1.27 15.36
C HIS A 426 17.84 -0.05 15.67
N ALA A 427 16.86 0.01 16.56
CA ALA A 427 15.97 -1.08 16.90
C ALA A 427 14.54 -0.79 16.42
N LEU A 428 13.84 -1.81 15.93
CA LEU A 428 12.40 -1.71 15.67
C LEU A 428 11.63 -1.96 16.97
N ILE A 429 11.42 -0.92 17.77
CA ILE A 429 10.91 -1.06 19.16
C ILE A 429 9.55 -1.74 19.25
N CYS A 430 8.76 -1.74 18.16
CA CYS A 430 7.44 -2.39 18.12
C CYS A 430 7.45 -3.92 18.20
N CYS A 431 8.61 -4.54 18.02
CA CYS A 431 8.79 -5.98 18.16
C CYS A 431 10.15 -6.35 18.79
N ALA A 432 10.98 -5.36 19.11
CA ALA A 432 12.24 -5.56 19.79
C ALA A 432 12.03 -5.84 21.27
N LEU A 433 12.88 -6.70 21.82
CA LEU A 433 13.01 -7.03 23.23
C LEU A 433 14.45 -6.76 23.67
N PRO A 434 14.72 -6.46 24.95
CA PRO A 434 16.08 -6.47 25.47
C PRO A 434 16.75 -7.84 25.22
N ALA A 435 17.96 -7.83 24.68
CA ALA A 435 18.73 -9.06 24.52
C ALA A 435 19.40 -9.47 25.85
N ALA A 436 19.66 -10.77 26.01
CA ALA A 436 20.50 -11.26 27.10
C ALA A 436 21.95 -10.84 26.80
N ASP A 437 22.51 -9.93 27.62
CA ASP A 437 23.86 -9.43 27.44
C ASP A 437 24.90 -10.55 27.43
N LYS A 438 25.89 -10.42 26.53
CA LYS A 438 27.10 -11.26 26.56
C LYS A 438 28.32 -10.54 27.12
N VAL A 439 28.34 -9.20 27.23
CA VAL A 439 29.50 -8.43 27.70
C VAL A 439 29.06 -7.10 28.35
N SER A 440 29.60 -6.82 29.55
CA SER A 440 29.48 -5.61 30.40
C SER A 440 28.33 -5.59 31.40
N GLY A 441 28.66 -5.57 32.69
CA GLY A 441 27.75 -5.76 33.83
C GLY A 441 26.80 -4.60 34.15
N SER A 442 26.23 -3.95 33.15
CA SER A 442 25.13 -2.99 33.30
C SER A 442 23.88 -3.54 32.63
N ASN A 443 22.90 -3.97 33.42
CA ASN A 443 21.62 -4.52 32.96
C ASN A 443 20.66 -3.40 32.50
N GLN A 444 21.17 -2.50 31.65
CA GLN A 444 20.50 -1.27 31.24
C GLN A 444 20.52 -1.13 29.72
N LEU A 445 19.35 -0.86 29.14
CA LEU A 445 19.15 -0.54 27.73
C LEU A 445 18.85 0.96 27.60
N VAL A 446 19.54 1.66 26.70
CA VAL A 446 19.38 3.11 26.52
C VAL A 446 18.89 3.40 25.11
N LEU A 447 17.73 4.03 25.00
CA LEU A 447 17.07 4.36 23.74
C LEU A 447 16.99 5.89 23.56
N ASP A 448 17.18 6.34 22.33
CA ASP A 448 17.06 7.75 21.94
C ASP A 448 15.59 8.15 21.74
N LEU A 449 14.83 8.12 22.84
CA LEU A 449 13.36 8.30 22.90
C LEU A 449 12.92 9.33 23.92
#